data_AF-A0A841HEH1-F1
#
_entry.id   AF-A0A841HEH1-F1
#
_cell.length_a   1.000
_cell.length_b   1.000
_cell.length_c   1.000
_cell.angle_alpha   90.00
_cell.angle_beta   90.00
_cell.angle_gamma   90.00
#
_symmetry.space_group_name_H-M   'P 1'
#
loop_
_entity.id
_entity.type
_entity.pdbx_description
1 polymer ?
#
loop_
_entity_poly.entity_id
_entity_poly.type
_entity_poly.pdbx_seq_one_letter_code
_entity_poly.pdbx_strand_id
1 'polypeptide(L)'
;MTDAQQPALAALRDIDARFHRQLEAAATADETAATPVRDPVATLRRARAQIDAALLEHQHQTDDETLPDGGTCVLQWNPPGTPPRQLVLDPKDGDTWTRRELEWTGDGWRVCSRDTVDDVAIRAPAEPRYPNPVDPPTINTLLEWIRGSWTNPDPDVLVFDATATTEQGVLVAVDGELRYREVDSHRWVTVTDENELYHHLQQQGQPTLQSLSETPLTRQHFTPSPLTR
;
A
#
# COMPACT_ATOMS: atom_id res chain seq x y z
N MET A 1 -14.09 12.76 -30.96
CA MET A 1 -13.31 13.62 -30.04
C MET A 1 -13.27 15.03 -30.59
N THR A 2 -13.64 16.05 -29.80
CA THR A 2 -13.40 17.46 -30.16
C THR A 2 -12.03 17.87 -29.67
N ASP A 3 -11.20 18.40 -30.56
CA ASP A 3 -9.80 18.88 -30.36
C ASP A 3 -9.61 19.79 -29.12
N ALA A 4 -10.70 20.37 -28.61
CA ALA A 4 -10.71 21.26 -27.46
C ALA A 4 -10.49 20.56 -26.10
N GLN A 5 -10.66 19.24 -25.99
CA GLN A 5 -10.61 18.52 -24.70
C GLN A 5 -9.26 17.85 -24.39
N GLN A 6 -8.44 17.56 -25.40
CA GLN A 6 -7.08 17.05 -25.24
C GLN A 6 -6.14 18.02 -24.48
N PRO A 7 -6.18 19.34 -24.73
CA PRO A 7 -5.38 20.31 -23.98
C PRO A 7 -5.73 20.33 -22.48
N ALA A 8 -7.00 20.13 -22.13
CA ALA A 8 -7.46 20.13 -20.75
C ALA A 8 -6.96 18.89 -19.98
N LEU A 9 -6.99 17.72 -20.60
CA LEU A 9 -6.44 16.48 -20.03
C LEU A 9 -4.92 16.53 -19.89
N ALA A 10 -4.22 17.11 -20.88
CA ALA A 10 -2.78 17.34 -20.80
C ALA A 10 -2.43 18.30 -19.64
N ALA A 11 -3.23 19.36 -19.45
CA ALA A 11 -3.06 20.28 -18.34
C ALA A 11 -3.26 19.61 -16.98
N LEU A 12 -4.27 18.74 -16.84
CA LEU A 12 -4.50 18.00 -15.59
C LEU A 12 -3.37 17.02 -15.26
N ARG A 13 -2.81 16.33 -16.25
CA ARG A 13 -1.65 15.44 -16.08
C ARG A 13 -0.37 16.21 -15.74
N ASP A 14 -0.15 17.38 -16.35
CA ASP A 14 0.98 18.25 -15.99
C ASP A 14 0.85 18.78 -14.55
N ILE A 15 -0.37 19.09 -14.11
CA ILE A 15 -0.66 19.51 -12.74
C ILE A 15 -0.35 18.37 -11.74
N ASP A 16 -0.75 17.12 -12.03
CA ASP A 16 -0.44 15.96 -11.17
C ASP A 16 1.09 15.71 -11.08
N ALA A 17 1.79 15.76 -12.21
CA ALA A 17 3.26 15.63 -12.23
C ALA A 17 3.99 16.77 -11.52
N ARG A 18 3.41 17.98 -11.49
CA ARG A 18 3.94 19.10 -10.68
C ARG A 18 3.68 18.90 -9.19
N PHE A 19 2.51 18.38 -8.82
CA PHE A 19 2.22 18.04 -7.43
C PHE A 19 3.14 16.95 -6.89
N HIS A 20 3.41 15.91 -7.68
CA HIS A 20 4.38 14.87 -7.30
C HIS A 20 5.77 15.45 -7.02
N ARG A 21 6.28 16.31 -7.91
CA ARG A 21 7.57 16.99 -7.72
C ARG A 21 7.58 17.95 -6.52
N GLN A 22 6.47 18.62 -6.23
CA GLN A 22 6.38 19.50 -5.06
C GLN A 22 6.33 18.72 -3.75
N LEU A 23 5.70 17.54 -3.73
CA LEU A 23 5.73 16.64 -2.59
C LEU A 23 7.12 16.05 -2.36
N GLU A 24 7.83 15.65 -3.41
CA GLU A 24 9.24 15.23 -3.31
C GLU A 24 10.16 16.38 -2.85
N ALA A 25 9.95 17.60 -3.35
CA ALA A 25 10.70 18.78 -2.94
C ALA A 25 10.42 19.18 -1.48
N ALA A 26 9.18 18.99 -1.01
CA ALA A 26 8.81 19.22 0.39
C ALA A 26 9.38 18.15 1.32
N ALA A 27 9.52 16.90 0.85
CA ALA A 27 10.18 15.81 1.59
C ALA A 27 11.71 15.97 1.70
N THR A 28 12.31 16.83 0.89
CA THR A 28 13.77 17.05 0.83
C THR A 28 14.22 18.40 1.40
N ALA A 29 13.30 19.28 1.80
CA ALA A 29 13.61 20.57 2.39
C ALA A 29 13.71 20.47 3.93
N ASP A 30 14.91 20.72 4.46
CA ASP A 30 15.23 20.73 5.89
C ASP A 30 14.41 21.77 6.68
N GLU A 31 14.15 21.45 7.95
CA GLU A 31 13.21 22.12 8.86
C GLU A 31 13.62 23.56 9.18
N THR A 32 13.25 24.55 8.37
CA THR A 32 13.29 25.96 8.81
C THR A 32 12.33 26.86 8.05
N ALA A 33 11.02 26.65 8.17
CA ALA A 33 10.04 27.71 7.96
C ALA A 33 8.69 27.39 8.59
N ALA A 34 8.27 28.27 9.53
CA ALA A 34 6.93 28.56 10.02
C ALA A 34 5.80 27.54 9.78
N THR A 35 5.21 27.08 10.89
CA THR A 35 3.97 26.30 10.95
C THR A 35 2.87 26.88 10.06
N PRO A 36 2.43 26.18 8.99
CA PRO A 36 1.26 26.62 8.24
C PRO A 36 -0.01 26.24 9.01
N VAL A 37 -0.97 27.15 9.08
CA VAL A 37 -2.26 27.01 9.80
C VAL A 37 -3.20 25.93 9.19
N ARG A 38 -2.78 25.27 8.10
CA ARG A 38 -3.43 24.09 7.51
C ARG A 38 -2.34 23.16 7.04
N ASP A 39 -2.43 21.89 7.43
CA ASP A 39 -1.56 20.83 6.90
C ASP A 39 -1.64 20.84 5.36
N PRO A 40 -0.58 21.31 4.68
CA PRO A 40 -0.58 21.44 3.23
C PRO A 40 -0.65 20.05 2.58
N VAL A 41 -0.11 19.02 3.23
CA VAL A 41 -0.09 17.65 2.72
C VAL A 41 -1.49 17.04 2.74
N ALA A 42 -2.25 17.23 3.83
CA ALA A 42 -3.65 16.80 3.88
C ALA A 42 -4.54 17.50 2.84
N THR A 43 -4.27 18.78 2.57
CA THR A 43 -4.99 19.55 1.54
C THR A 43 -4.69 19.02 0.13
N LEU A 44 -3.42 18.67 -0.12
CA LEU A 44 -2.98 18.07 -1.39
C LEU A 44 -3.57 16.67 -1.61
N ARG A 45 -3.60 15.82 -0.57
CA ARG A 45 -4.23 14.49 -0.63
C ARG A 45 -5.72 14.58 -0.96
N ARG A 46 -6.45 15.55 -0.39
CA ARG A 46 -7.86 15.79 -0.69
C ARG A 46 -8.08 16.28 -2.13
N ALA A 47 -7.22 17.17 -2.61
CA ALA A 47 -7.30 17.65 -3.99
C ALA A 47 -7.07 16.52 -5.00
N ARG A 48 -6.13 15.60 -4.73
CA ARG A 48 -5.87 14.42 -5.56
C ARG A 48 -7.08 13.50 -5.67
N ALA A 49 -7.71 13.17 -4.53
CA ALA A 49 -8.92 12.35 -4.52
C ALA A 49 -10.09 12.94 -5.34
N GLN A 50 -10.19 14.26 -5.41
CA GLN A 50 -11.23 14.94 -6.20
C GLN A 50 -10.95 14.91 -7.71
N ILE A 51 -9.67 14.97 -8.11
CA ILE A 51 -9.25 14.84 -9.51
C ILE A 51 -9.49 13.41 -9.99
N ASP A 52 -9.13 12.41 -9.17
CA ASP A 52 -9.33 11.00 -9.51
C ASP A 52 -10.81 10.66 -9.70
N ALA A 53 -11.69 11.20 -8.84
CA ALA A 53 -13.14 11.01 -8.96
C ALA A 53 -13.72 11.64 -10.24
N ALA A 54 -13.27 12.85 -10.60
CA ALA A 54 -13.74 13.54 -11.80
C ALA A 54 -13.26 12.86 -13.10
N LEU A 55 -12.05 12.28 -13.09
CA LEU A 55 -11.54 11.48 -14.21
C LEU A 55 -12.34 10.18 -14.39
N LEU A 56 -12.68 9.51 -13.28
CA LEU A 56 -13.48 8.29 -13.27
C LEU A 56 -14.89 8.53 -13.85
N GLU A 57 -15.55 9.61 -13.44
CA GLU A 57 -16.90 9.96 -13.90
C GLU A 57 -16.93 10.31 -15.40
N HIS A 58 -15.89 10.99 -15.90
CA HIS A 58 -15.74 11.30 -17.34
C HIS A 58 -15.50 10.04 -18.18
N GLN A 59 -14.78 9.04 -17.66
CA GLN A 59 -14.52 7.78 -18.38
C GLN A 59 -15.73 6.85 -18.44
N HIS A 60 -16.59 6.84 -17.42
CA HIS A 60 -17.85 6.09 -17.47
C HIS A 60 -18.79 6.55 -18.60
N GLN A 61 -18.66 7.78 -19.10
CA GLN A 61 -19.51 8.32 -20.17
C GLN A 61 -19.06 7.98 -21.59
N THR A 62 -17.88 7.37 -21.80
CA THR A 62 -17.26 7.30 -23.15
C THR A 62 -17.16 5.90 -23.78
N ASP A 63 -17.34 4.79 -23.05
CA ASP A 63 -16.84 3.46 -23.49
C ASP A 63 -17.94 2.40 -23.78
N ASP A 64 -18.78 2.63 -24.79
CA ASP A 64 -19.74 1.63 -25.32
C ASP A 64 -19.28 0.96 -26.64
N GLU A 65 -17.98 0.99 -27.00
CA GLU A 65 -17.48 0.34 -28.24
C GLU A 65 -16.26 -0.59 -28.03
N THR A 66 -16.49 -1.88 -28.34
CA THR A 66 -15.64 -3.00 -28.85
C THR A 66 -14.12 -3.13 -28.61
N LEU A 67 -13.68 -4.40 -28.42
CA LEU A 67 -12.40 -4.85 -27.85
C LEU A 67 -11.40 -5.53 -28.84
N PRO A 68 -10.09 -5.58 -28.50
CA PRO A 68 -9.10 -6.56 -28.95
C PRO A 68 -9.05 -7.83 -28.05
N ASP A 69 -8.50 -8.90 -28.64
CA ASP A 69 -8.45 -10.28 -28.15
C ASP A 69 -7.10 -10.59 -27.45
N GLY A 70 -7.10 -11.32 -26.33
CA GLY A 70 -5.89 -12.02 -25.83
C GLY A 70 -5.00 -11.35 -24.76
N GLY A 71 -5.47 -10.36 -24.01
CA GLY A 71 -4.71 -9.77 -22.90
C GLY A 71 -4.86 -10.53 -21.56
N THR A 72 -3.76 -10.74 -20.83
CA THR A 72 -3.82 -11.17 -19.41
C THR A 72 -4.55 -10.11 -18.59
N CYS A 73 -5.51 -10.54 -17.77
CA CYS A 73 -6.20 -9.67 -16.83
C CYS A 73 -5.65 -9.91 -15.41
N VAL A 74 -5.27 -8.83 -14.73
CA VAL A 74 -4.78 -8.88 -13.35
C VAL A 74 -5.64 -7.98 -12.48
N LEU A 75 -6.17 -8.55 -11.39
CA LEU A 75 -6.88 -7.81 -10.35
C LEU A 75 -6.10 -7.95 -9.04
N GLN A 76 -5.87 -6.86 -8.33
CA GLN A 76 -5.19 -6.85 -7.04
C GLN A 76 -6.04 -6.08 -6.01
N TRP A 77 -6.12 -6.59 -4.79
CA TRP A 77 -6.83 -5.94 -3.70
C TRP A 77 -6.21 -6.28 -2.35
N ASN A 78 -6.48 -5.44 -1.35
CA ASN A 78 -5.98 -5.60 0.02
C ASN A 78 -7.16 -5.85 0.96
N PRO A 79 -7.50 -7.12 1.26
CA PRO A 79 -8.57 -7.41 2.19
C PRO A 79 -8.12 -7.07 3.63
N PRO A 80 -8.98 -6.48 4.48
CA PRO A 80 -8.64 -6.18 5.86
C PRO A 80 -8.20 -7.43 6.63
N GLY A 81 -7.13 -7.31 7.42
CA GLY A 81 -6.67 -8.38 8.31
C GLY A 81 -6.15 -9.64 7.61
N THR A 82 -5.84 -9.56 6.30
CA THR A 82 -5.23 -10.67 5.55
C THR A 82 -4.20 -10.15 4.56
N PRO A 83 -3.26 -10.98 4.07
CA PRO A 83 -2.30 -10.52 3.09
C PRO A 83 -2.97 -10.04 1.79
N PRO A 84 -2.34 -9.10 1.06
CA PRO A 84 -2.76 -8.69 -0.27
C PRO A 84 -3.03 -9.88 -1.19
N ARG A 85 -4.01 -9.71 -2.07
CA ARG A 85 -4.50 -10.75 -2.97
C ARG A 85 -4.38 -10.30 -4.40
N GLN A 86 -4.10 -11.26 -5.28
CA GLN A 86 -4.06 -11.05 -6.71
C GLN A 86 -4.80 -12.17 -7.42
N LEU A 87 -5.59 -11.82 -8.43
CA LEU A 87 -6.23 -12.76 -9.35
C LEU A 87 -5.64 -12.51 -10.73
N VAL A 88 -5.08 -13.55 -11.34
CA VAL A 88 -4.54 -13.50 -12.70
C VAL A 88 -5.34 -14.43 -13.58
N LEU A 89 -5.84 -13.88 -14.70
CA LEU A 89 -6.53 -14.59 -15.75
C LEU A 89 -5.67 -14.54 -17.01
N ASP A 90 -5.11 -15.68 -17.40
CA ASP A 90 -4.28 -15.81 -18.59
C ASP A 90 -5.00 -16.62 -19.67
N PRO A 91 -4.96 -16.19 -20.94
CA PRO A 91 -5.46 -17.02 -22.03
C PRO A 91 -4.59 -18.27 -22.14
N LYS A 92 -5.21 -19.44 -22.31
CA LYS A 92 -4.51 -20.71 -22.48
C LYS A 92 -4.54 -21.14 -23.95
N ASP A 93 -5.72 -21.52 -24.45
CA ASP A 93 -5.96 -21.96 -25.82
C ASP A 93 -7.44 -21.70 -26.17
N GLY A 94 -7.73 -21.08 -27.32
CA GLY A 94 -9.11 -20.79 -27.74
C GLY A 94 -9.89 -19.97 -26.71
N ASP A 95 -11.05 -20.48 -26.27
CA ASP A 95 -11.94 -19.84 -25.28
C ASP A 95 -11.61 -20.23 -23.82
N THR A 96 -10.51 -20.95 -23.59
CA THR A 96 -10.13 -21.46 -22.27
C THR A 96 -9.08 -20.56 -21.61
N TRP A 97 -9.31 -20.24 -20.34
CA TRP A 97 -8.46 -19.38 -19.52
C TRP A 97 -7.89 -20.12 -18.31
N THR A 98 -6.68 -19.76 -17.89
CA THR A 98 -6.13 -20.15 -16.59
C THR A 98 -6.48 -19.07 -15.57
N ARG A 99 -7.18 -19.45 -14.50
CA ARG A 99 -7.42 -18.61 -13.33
C ARG A 99 -6.42 -18.97 -12.24
N ARG A 100 -5.67 -18.00 -11.74
CA ARG A 100 -4.74 -18.15 -10.62
C ARG A 100 -5.09 -17.16 -9.53
N GLU A 101 -5.30 -17.64 -8.31
CA GLU A 101 -5.37 -16.77 -7.13
C GLU A 101 -4.05 -16.82 -6.40
N LEU A 102 -3.53 -15.65 -6.08
CA LEU A 102 -2.25 -15.47 -5.42
C LEU A 102 -2.42 -14.66 -4.13
N GLU A 103 -1.54 -14.94 -3.19
CA GLU A 103 -1.42 -14.28 -1.90
C GLU A 103 0.00 -13.72 -1.78
N TRP A 104 0.10 -12.48 -1.29
CA TRP A 104 1.38 -11.86 -1.01
C TRP A 104 2.01 -12.48 0.24
N THR A 105 3.28 -12.89 0.15
CA THR A 105 4.00 -13.50 1.27
C THR A 105 4.89 -12.54 2.04
N GLY A 106 5.00 -11.28 1.60
CA GLY A 106 6.01 -10.36 2.09
C GLY A 106 7.27 -10.29 1.22
N ASP A 107 7.49 -11.27 0.35
CA ASP A 107 8.61 -11.30 -0.62
C ASP A 107 8.14 -11.39 -2.08
N GLY A 108 6.93 -11.90 -2.29
CA GLY A 108 6.39 -12.14 -3.61
C GLY A 108 4.99 -12.74 -3.57
N TRP A 109 4.46 -13.01 -4.76
CA TRP A 109 3.17 -13.66 -4.93
C TRP A 109 3.29 -15.18 -4.90
N ARG A 110 2.56 -15.83 -3.99
CA ARG A 110 2.42 -17.29 -3.91
C ARG A 110 1.08 -17.71 -4.49
N VAL A 111 1.07 -18.67 -5.42
CA VAL A 111 -0.16 -19.24 -5.97
C VAL A 111 -0.86 -20.09 -4.91
N CYS A 112 -2.10 -19.75 -4.59
CA CYS A 112 -2.95 -20.46 -3.64
C CYS A 112 -3.91 -21.42 -4.34
N SER A 113 -4.47 -21.00 -5.48
CA SER A 113 -5.37 -21.82 -6.29
C SER A 113 -5.04 -21.62 -7.76
N ARG A 114 -5.29 -22.67 -8.55
CA ARG A 114 -5.14 -22.64 -10.00
C ARG A 114 -6.22 -23.50 -10.61
N ASP A 115 -7.06 -22.88 -11.43
CA ASP A 115 -8.16 -23.53 -12.12
C ASP A 115 -8.11 -23.21 -13.62
N THR A 116 -8.83 -24.03 -14.38
CA THR A 116 -9.12 -23.77 -15.79
C THR A 116 -10.58 -23.33 -15.87
N VAL A 117 -10.83 -22.21 -16.54
CA VAL A 117 -12.17 -21.65 -16.71
C VAL A 117 -12.49 -21.61 -18.20
N ASP A 118 -13.57 -22.27 -18.56
CA ASP A 118 -14.19 -22.17 -19.87
C ASP A 118 -15.35 -21.15 -19.75
N ASP A 119 -15.60 -20.36 -20.80
CA ASP A 119 -16.68 -19.36 -20.85
C ASP A 119 -16.49 -18.17 -19.87
N VAL A 120 -15.39 -17.44 -20.04
CA VAL A 120 -15.14 -16.19 -19.30
C VAL A 120 -15.98 -15.07 -19.94
N ALA A 121 -17.10 -14.70 -19.32
CA ALA A 121 -17.88 -13.50 -19.69
C ALA A 121 -17.12 -12.16 -19.48
N ILE A 122 -15.90 -12.21 -18.94
CA ILE A 122 -15.04 -11.07 -18.68
C ILE A 122 -14.25 -10.73 -19.95
N ARG A 123 -14.64 -9.66 -20.62
CA ARG A 123 -13.88 -9.06 -21.72
C ARG A 123 -12.78 -8.17 -21.14
N ALA A 124 -11.51 -8.55 -21.32
CA ALA A 124 -10.36 -7.75 -20.88
C ALA A 124 -10.38 -6.40 -21.59
N PRO A 125 -10.35 -5.25 -20.90
CA PRO A 125 -10.48 -3.96 -21.54
C PRO A 125 -9.40 -3.73 -22.61
N ALA A 126 -9.77 -3.03 -23.69
CA ALA A 126 -8.96 -2.85 -24.89
C ALA A 126 -7.61 -2.18 -24.67
N GLU A 127 -7.52 -1.40 -23.60
CA GLU A 127 -6.31 -0.82 -23.07
C GLU A 127 -6.29 -1.08 -21.56
N PRO A 128 -5.10 -1.16 -20.91
CA PRO A 128 -5.01 -1.25 -19.46
C PRO A 128 -5.71 -0.03 -18.84
N ARG A 129 -6.98 -0.19 -18.45
CA ARG A 129 -7.86 0.82 -17.83
C ARG A 129 -7.40 1.24 -16.42
N TYR A 130 -6.39 0.56 -15.90
CA TYR A 130 -5.75 0.82 -14.63
C TYR A 130 -4.23 0.77 -14.83
N PRO A 131 -3.44 1.56 -14.07
CA PRO A 131 -2.00 1.32 -14.00
C PRO A 131 -1.76 -0.15 -13.64
N ASN A 132 -0.72 -0.75 -14.21
CA ASN A 132 -0.35 -2.11 -13.86
C ASN A 132 -0.31 -2.23 -12.32
N PRO A 133 -0.96 -3.25 -11.74
CA PRO A 133 -0.95 -3.45 -10.31
C PRO A 133 0.50 -3.44 -9.82
N VAL A 134 0.79 -2.59 -8.83
CA VAL A 134 2.11 -2.45 -8.24
C VAL A 134 2.21 -3.45 -7.10
N ASP A 135 3.30 -4.20 -7.08
CA ASP A 135 3.57 -5.15 -6.00
C ASP A 135 3.59 -4.42 -4.64
N PRO A 136 2.99 -5.01 -3.59
CA PRO A 136 3.14 -4.48 -2.25
C PRO A 136 4.62 -4.40 -1.85
N PRO A 137 5.00 -3.46 -0.96
CA PRO A 137 6.37 -3.41 -0.44
C PRO A 137 6.76 -4.75 0.21
N THR A 138 8.01 -5.17 -0.02
CA THR A 138 8.54 -6.36 0.65
C THR A 138 8.74 -6.09 2.14
N ILE A 139 8.80 -7.14 2.97
CA ILE A 139 9.12 -6.99 4.39
C ILE A 139 10.48 -6.31 4.54
N ASN A 140 11.48 -6.68 3.74
CA ASN A 140 12.79 -6.04 3.78
C ASN A 140 12.72 -4.53 3.49
N THR A 141 11.95 -4.14 2.47
CA THR A 141 11.71 -2.71 2.16
C THR A 141 11.03 -2.00 3.32
N LEU A 142 10.03 -2.60 3.95
CA LEU A 142 9.35 -2.03 5.11
C LEU A 142 10.28 -1.88 6.32
N LEU A 143 11.14 -2.87 6.57
CA LEU A 143 12.13 -2.83 7.65
C LEU A 143 13.18 -1.74 7.42
N GLU A 144 13.61 -1.53 6.17
CA GLU A 144 14.50 -0.43 5.82
C GLU A 144 13.88 0.93 6.13
N TRP A 145 12.58 1.12 5.91
CA TRP A 145 11.89 2.39 6.19
C TRP A 145 11.88 2.76 7.66
N ILE A 146 11.72 1.79 8.56
CA ILE A 146 11.72 2.06 10.01
C ILE A 146 13.12 2.07 10.62
N ARG A 147 14.12 1.51 9.94
CA ARG A 147 15.51 1.49 10.44
C ARG A 147 16.09 2.90 10.44
N GLY A 148 16.50 3.36 11.61
CA GLY A 148 17.09 4.69 11.81
C GLY A 148 16.07 5.80 12.12
N SER A 149 14.76 5.53 11.97
CA SER A 149 13.70 6.51 12.28
C SER A 149 13.61 6.83 13.77
N TRP A 150 14.08 5.92 14.65
CA TRP A 150 13.95 6.05 16.11
C TRP A 150 14.48 7.36 16.71
N THR A 151 15.52 7.90 16.09
CA THR A 151 16.15 9.17 16.49
C THR A 151 15.29 10.39 16.20
N ASN A 152 14.34 10.31 15.27
CA ASN A 152 13.39 11.37 14.93
C ASN A 152 12.36 11.53 16.05
N PRO A 153 11.91 12.74 16.42
CA PRO A 153 10.99 12.96 17.53
C PRO A 153 9.68 12.19 17.43
N ASP A 154 9.24 11.84 16.22
CA ASP A 154 8.15 10.91 15.95
C ASP A 154 8.62 9.86 14.94
N PRO A 155 9.02 8.66 15.40
CA PRO A 155 9.61 7.66 14.52
C PRO A 155 8.56 6.92 13.70
N ASP A 156 8.93 6.55 12.47
CA ASP A 156 8.13 5.65 11.64
C ASP A 156 8.08 4.24 12.25
N VAL A 157 6.88 3.66 12.24
CA VAL A 157 6.58 2.32 12.74
C VAL A 157 5.73 1.55 11.74
N LEU A 158 5.80 0.21 11.82
CA LEU A 158 4.95 -0.67 11.04
C LEU A 158 3.77 -1.13 11.91
N VAL A 159 2.56 -0.88 11.46
CA VAL A 159 1.31 -1.18 12.18
C VAL A 159 0.58 -2.32 11.49
N PHE A 160 0.43 -3.42 12.20
CA PHE A 160 -0.41 -4.56 11.84
C PHE A 160 -1.81 -4.35 12.40
N ASP A 161 -2.82 -4.45 11.55
CA ASP A 161 -4.20 -4.28 11.96
C ASP A 161 -4.64 -5.35 12.97
N ALA A 162 -5.59 -4.97 13.81
CA ALA A 162 -6.28 -5.92 14.68
C ALA A 162 -7.11 -6.89 13.82
N THR A 163 -7.14 -8.15 14.23
CA THR A 163 -7.97 -9.20 13.64
C THR A 163 -9.05 -9.63 14.64
N ALA A 164 -9.86 -10.61 14.27
CA ALA A 164 -10.84 -11.18 15.20
C ALA A 164 -10.21 -11.83 16.45
N THR A 165 -8.91 -12.15 16.42
CA THR A 165 -8.21 -12.93 17.45
C THR A 165 -6.90 -12.30 17.95
N THR A 166 -6.48 -11.19 17.36
CA THR A 166 -5.18 -10.56 17.63
C THR A 166 -5.39 -9.05 17.69
N GLU A 167 -4.83 -8.40 18.69
CA GLU A 167 -4.87 -6.94 18.80
C GLU A 167 -3.94 -6.27 17.78
N GLN A 168 -4.09 -4.94 17.64
CA GLN A 168 -3.19 -4.16 16.80
C GLN A 168 -1.75 -4.34 17.27
N GLY A 169 -0.87 -4.73 16.34
CA GLY A 169 0.55 -4.92 16.57
C GLY A 169 1.35 -3.76 16.01
N VAL A 170 2.34 -3.28 16.76
CA VAL A 170 3.25 -2.23 16.31
C VAL A 170 4.69 -2.73 16.38
N LEU A 171 5.39 -2.61 15.26
CA LEU A 171 6.78 -2.97 15.10
C LEU A 171 7.62 -1.71 14.89
N VAL A 172 8.68 -1.58 15.68
CA VAL A 172 9.60 -0.43 15.65
C VAL A 172 11.04 -0.92 15.61
N ALA A 173 11.95 -0.13 15.06
CA ALA A 173 13.39 -0.39 15.12
C ALA A 173 14.06 0.53 16.14
N VAL A 174 14.26 0.07 17.38
CA VAL A 174 14.97 0.84 18.42
C VAL A 174 16.46 0.55 18.35
N ASP A 175 17.26 1.55 17.98
CA ASP A 175 18.73 1.42 17.87
C ASP A 175 19.18 0.22 17.00
N GLY A 176 18.40 -0.09 15.95
CA GLY A 176 18.62 -1.22 15.05
C GLY A 176 17.99 -2.55 15.51
N GLU A 177 17.46 -2.62 16.74
CA GLU A 177 16.75 -3.78 17.26
C GLU A 177 15.25 -3.68 16.92
N LEU A 178 14.73 -4.70 16.22
CA LEU A 178 13.31 -4.79 15.90
C LEU A 178 12.52 -5.24 17.12
N ARG A 179 11.53 -4.44 17.53
CA ARG A 179 10.69 -4.69 18.70
C ARG A 179 9.22 -4.65 18.29
N TYR A 180 8.54 -5.78 18.43
CA TYR A 180 7.11 -5.93 18.17
C TYR A 180 6.33 -5.88 19.48
N ARG A 181 5.21 -5.17 19.51
CA ARG A 181 4.31 -5.11 20.66
C ARG A 181 2.86 -4.95 20.23
N GLU A 182 2.00 -5.77 20.79
CA GLU A 182 0.54 -5.59 20.73
C GLU A 182 0.08 -4.52 21.72
N VAL A 183 -0.98 -3.79 21.37
CA VAL A 183 -1.48 -2.64 22.17
C VAL A 183 -1.83 -3.04 23.60
N ASP A 184 -2.40 -4.22 23.82
CA ASP A 184 -2.80 -4.74 25.14
C ASP A 184 -1.66 -5.50 25.86
N SER A 185 -0.58 -5.83 25.16
CA SER A 185 0.57 -6.50 25.74
C SER A 185 1.34 -5.56 26.66
N HIS A 186 1.85 -6.12 27.77
CA HIS A 186 2.66 -5.39 28.75
C HIS A 186 4.15 -5.33 28.37
N ARG A 187 4.57 -6.14 27.39
CA ARG A 187 5.97 -6.26 26.95
C ARG A 187 6.06 -6.25 25.43
N TRP A 188 7.16 -5.74 24.91
CA TRP A 188 7.55 -6.03 23.53
C TRP A 188 8.30 -7.35 23.46
N VAL A 189 8.34 -7.93 22.27
CA VAL A 189 9.18 -9.05 21.90
C VAL A 189 10.22 -8.54 20.92
N THR A 190 11.47 -8.90 21.14
CA THR A 190 12.54 -8.63 20.17
C THR A 190 12.39 -9.61 19.01
N VAL A 191 12.19 -9.07 17.81
CA VAL A 191 12.12 -9.84 16.58
C VAL A 191 13.56 -10.15 16.16
N THR A 192 13.98 -11.39 16.41
CA THR A 192 15.34 -11.86 16.09
C THR A 192 15.39 -12.72 14.83
N ASP A 193 14.26 -13.25 14.41
CA ASP A 193 14.09 -14.07 13.22
C ASP A 193 13.08 -13.40 12.28
N GLU A 194 13.44 -13.24 11.02
CA GLU A 194 12.55 -12.71 9.98
C GLU A 194 11.29 -13.59 9.81
N ASN A 195 11.39 -14.90 10.13
CA ASN A 195 10.22 -15.81 10.12
C ASN A 195 9.09 -15.35 11.05
N GLU A 196 9.39 -14.67 12.17
CA GLU A 196 8.35 -14.12 13.05
C GLU A 196 7.55 -13.02 12.34
N LEU A 197 8.20 -12.20 11.52
CA LEU A 197 7.54 -11.14 10.74
C LEU A 197 6.66 -11.72 9.64
N TYR A 198 7.14 -12.75 8.95
CA TYR A 198 6.33 -13.47 7.96
C TYR A 198 5.08 -14.08 8.61
N HIS A 199 5.21 -14.58 9.85
CA HIS A 199 4.07 -15.10 10.60
C HIS A 199 3.06 -14.00 10.95
N HIS A 200 3.51 -12.83 11.43
CA HIS A 200 2.62 -11.68 11.64
C HIS A 200 1.92 -11.23 10.35
N LEU A 201 2.64 -11.21 9.23
CA LEU A 201 2.05 -10.88 7.92
C LEU A 201 0.97 -11.87 7.50
N GLN A 202 1.20 -13.18 7.70
CA GLN A 202 0.18 -14.19 7.39
C GLN A 202 -1.07 -14.06 8.26
N GLN A 203 -0.91 -13.67 9.53
CA GLN A 203 -2.03 -13.59 10.48
C GLN A 203 -2.81 -12.28 10.38
N GLN A 204 -2.14 -11.15 10.19
CA GLN A 204 -2.71 -9.80 10.30
C GLN A 204 -2.70 -9.04 8.97
N GLY A 205 -2.05 -9.59 7.95
CA GLY A 205 -1.89 -8.96 6.64
C GLY A 205 -0.68 -8.04 6.54
N GLN A 206 -0.62 -7.28 5.45
CA GLN A 206 0.46 -6.33 5.20
C GLN A 206 0.39 -5.19 6.21
N PRO A 207 1.47 -4.89 6.96
CA PRO A 207 1.47 -3.76 7.85
C PRO A 207 1.51 -2.44 7.07
N THR A 208 1.00 -1.38 7.69
CA THR A 208 1.07 -0.01 7.15
C THR A 208 2.16 0.78 7.85
N LEU A 209 2.85 1.66 7.09
CA LEU A 209 3.79 2.60 7.67
C LEU A 209 3.02 3.78 8.27
N GLN A 210 3.24 4.06 9.55
CA GLN A 210 2.61 5.17 10.28
C GLN A 210 3.63 5.82 11.22
N SER A 211 3.33 7.03 11.67
CA SER A 211 4.11 7.68 12.73
C SER A 211 3.74 7.08 14.08
N LEU A 212 4.68 6.93 15.01
CA LEU A 212 4.40 6.37 16.33
C LEU A 212 3.28 7.14 17.06
N SER A 213 3.22 8.46 16.89
CA SER A 213 2.18 9.32 17.49
C SER A 213 0.77 9.05 16.98
N GLU A 214 0.62 8.40 15.82
CA GLU A 214 -0.68 7.99 15.27
C GLU A 214 -1.17 6.66 15.88
N THR A 215 -0.32 6.00 16.68
CA THR A 215 -0.66 4.76 17.38
C THR A 215 -1.01 5.02 18.85
N PRO A 216 -1.70 4.08 19.53
CA PRO A 216 -1.89 4.15 20.99
C PRO A 216 -0.61 3.97 21.81
N LEU A 217 0.49 3.56 21.18
CA LEU A 217 1.75 3.28 21.84
C LEU A 217 2.68 4.50 21.81
N THR A 218 3.68 4.46 22.67
CA THR A 218 4.64 5.56 22.88
C THR A 218 6.02 4.97 23.06
N ARG A 219 7.07 5.81 23.01
CA ARG A 219 8.45 5.34 23.18
C ARG A 219 8.69 4.51 24.43
N GLN A 220 8.04 4.86 25.53
CA GLN A 220 8.18 4.16 26.81
C GLN A 220 7.74 2.69 26.71
N HIS A 221 6.84 2.37 25.78
CA HIS A 221 6.39 1.01 25.53
C HIS A 221 7.43 0.14 24.80
N PHE A 222 8.50 0.74 24.28
CA PHE A 222 9.55 0.06 23.53
C PHE A 222 10.95 0.26 24.12
N THR A 223 11.10 1.03 25.20
CA THR A 223 12.38 1.27 25.87
C THR A 223 12.36 0.71 27.29
N PRO A 224 13.42 0.01 27.73
CA PRO A 224 13.55 -0.40 29.13
C PRO A 224 13.44 0.82 30.06
N SER A 225 12.74 0.65 31.18
CA SER A 225 12.70 1.68 32.22
C SER A 225 14.12 1.95 32.72
N PRO A 226 14.54 3.23 32.84
CA PRO A 226 15.89 3.58 33.30
C PRO A 226 16.19 3.17 34.75
N LEU A 227 15.18 2.71 35.50
CA LEU A 227 15.27 2.31 36.91
C LEU A 227 15.61 0.81 37.11
N THR A 228 15.76 0.04 36.05
CA THR A 228 16.28 -1.33 36.10
C THR A 228 17.76 -1.34 35.72
N ARG A 229 18.63 -0.96 36.66
CA ARG A 229 20.08 -1.24 36.60
C ARG A 229 20.60 -1.60 37.97
#